data_AF-K5CEL2-F1
#
_entry.id   AF-K5CEL2-F1
#
_cell.length_a   1.000
_cell.length_b   1.000
_cell.length_c   1.000
_cell.angle_alpha   90.00
_cell.angle_beta   90.00
_cell.angle_gamma   90.00
#
_symmetry.space_group_name_H-M   'P 1'
#
loop_
_entity.id
_entity.type
_entity.pdbx_description
1 polymer ?
#
loop_
_entity_poly.entity_id
_entity_poly.type
_entity_poly.pdbx_seq_one_letter_code
_entity_poly.pdbx_strand_id
1 'polypeptide(L)'
;MTLQSSLTRNLESNLPLGLCRIPPSPPDFFMTSPSKDLSIADLQKHIHRMYYDKDVARGVDGTFMWLMEEVGELASALRGDDRENLAEEFADVIAWLFTIANVADIDLAEALSKKYGNGCPGCGRFQCECSLSEKP
;
A
#
# COMPACT_ATOMS: atom_id res chain seq x y z
N MET A 1 -50.53 -12.95 -50.73
CA MET A 1 -51.89 -13.52 -50.81
C MET A 1 -52.17 -14.15 -49.45
N THR A 2 -52.93 -13.43 -48.65
CA THR A 2 -53.46 -13.81 -47.33
C THR A 2 -54.31 -15.08 -47.43
N LEU A 3 -54.36 -15.91 -46.39
CA LEU A 3 -55.47 -16.78 -45.94
C LEU A 3 -54.97 -17.56 -44.70
N GLN A 4 -55.25 -17.11 -43.48
CA GLN A 4 -56.45 -17.37 -42.64
C GLN A 4 -56.53 -18.77 -42.02
N SER A 5 -57.08 -18.74 -40.78
CA SER A 5 -57.90 -19.78 -40.13
C SER A 5 -57.15 -20.81 -39.27
N SER A 6 -57.50 -21.10 -38.02
CA SER A 6 -58.55 -20.62 -37.11
C SER A 6 -58.28 -21.21 -35.72
N LEU A 7 -58.64 -20.44 -34.68
CA LEU A 7 -59.34 -20.84 -33.45
C LEU A 7 -59.06 -22.26 -32.88
N THR A 8 -58.68 -22.36 -31.60
CA THR A 8 -59.60 -22.89 -30.57
C THR A 8 -59.05 -22.81 -29.15
N ARG A 9 -59.90 -22.22 -28.28
CA ARG A 9 -60.27 -22.62 -26.91
C ARG A 9 -59.21 -22.66 -25.79
N ASN A 10 -59.49 -21.82 -24.80
CA ASN A 10 -59.18 -21.96 -23.37
C ASN A 10 -59.33 -23.40 -22.86
N LEU A 11 -58.50 -23.79 -21.90
CA LEU A 11 -58.88 -24.55 -20.71
C LEU A 11 -57.71 -24.57 -19.71
N GLU A 12 -58.00 -24.13 -18.48
CA GLU A 12 -57.15 -24.20 -17.30
C GLU A 12 -56.79 -25.66 -16.96
N SER A 13 -55.62 -25.90 -16.32
CA SER A 13 -55.52 -26.73 -15.10
C SER A 13 -54.07 -27.10 -14.68
N ASN A 14 -53.77 -26.82 -13.40
CA ASN A 14 -53.02 -27.65 -12.44
C ASN A 14 -51.46 -27.75 -12.43
N LEU A 15 -50.86 -26.93 -11.53
CA LEU A 15 -49.79 -27.15 -10.49
C LEU A 15 -48.46 -27.92 -10.79
N PRO A 16 -47.35 -27.76 -10.01
CA PRO A 16 -47.12 -26.91 -8.82
C PRO A 16 -45.76 -26.16 -8.72
N LEU A 17 -45.75 -25.22 -7.77
CA LEU A 17 -44.68 -24.73 -6.88
C LEU A 17 -43.21 -25.14 -7.16
N GLY A 18 -42.37 -24.11 -7.36
CA GLY A 18 -41.11 -23.96 -6.63
C GLY A 18 -39.91 -24.81 -7.08
N LEU A 19 -39.21 -24.35 -8.11
CA LEU A 19 -37.78 -24.64 -8.29
C LEU A 19 -37.04 -23.31 -8.44
N CYS A 20 -36.60 -22.77 -7.30
CA CYS A 20 -35.62 -21.68 -7.28
C CYS A 20 -34.31 -22.24 -7.85
N ARG A 21 -33.97 -21.87 -9.09
CA ARG A 21 -32.67 -22.21 -9.66
C ARG A 21 -31.61 -21.39 -8.94
N ILE A 22 -30.82 -22.03 -8.08
CA ILE A 22 -29.63 -21.42 -7.48
C ILE A 22 -28.66 -21.12 -8.64
N PRO A 23 -28.19 -19.87 -8.82
CA PRO A 23 -27.19 -19.59 -9.85
C PRO A 23 -25.87 -20.32 -9.50
N PRO A 24 -25.07 -20.75 -10.49
CA PRO A 24 -23.76 -21.33 -10.19
C PRO A 24 -22.93 -20.30 -9.43
N SER A 25 -22.28 -20.73 -8.33
CA SER A 25 -21.30 -19.92 -7.61
C SER A 25 -20.25 -19.42 -8.60
N PRO A 26 -19.81 -18.15 -8.50
CA PRO A 26 -18.75 -17.65 -9.36
C PRO A 26 -17.50 -18.54 -9.23
N PRO A 27 -16.70 -18.69 -10.31
CA PRO A 27 -15.48 -19.47 -10.24
C PRO A 27 -14.58 -18.89 -9.16
N ASP A 28 -14.02 -19.77 -8.33
CA ASP A 28 -13.15 -19.44 -7.21
C ASP A 28 -12.17 -18.33 -7.63
N PHE A 29 -12.45 -17.13 -7.14
CA PHE A 29 -11.59 -15.98 -7.28
C PHE A 29 -10.30 -16.38 -6.58
N PHE A 30 -9.22 -16.56 -7.33
CA PHE A 30 -7.90 -16.89 -6.82
C PHE A 30 -7.65 -16.14 -5.52
N MET A 31 -7.61 -16.86 -4.40
CA MET A 31 -7.12 -16.31 -3.13
C MET A 31 -5.63 -16.05 -3.34
N THR A 32 -5.29 -14.88 -3.88
CA THR A 32 -4.00 -14.27 -3.56
C THR A 32 -3.97 -14.17 -2.05
N SER A 33 -3.07 -14.94 -1.43
CA SER A 33 -2.82 -14.83 0.01
C SER A 33 -2.59 -13.35 0.31
N PRO A 34 -3.22 -12.76 1.34
CA PRO A 34 -3.01 -11.36 1.66
C PRO A 34 -1.51 -11.17 1.88
N SER A 35 -0.90 -10.33 1.05
CA SER A 35 0.46 -9.84 1.26
C SER A 35 0.51 -9.31 2.69
N LYS A 36 1.37 -9.91 3.50
CA LYS A 36 1.49 -9.53 4.91
C LYS A 36 2.03 -8.10 4.95
N ASP A 37 1.20 -7.14 5.33
CA ASP A 37 1.63 -5.75 5.53
C ASP A 37 2.81 -5.71 6.52
N LEU A 38 3.86 -4.97 6.15
CA LEU A 38 5.04 -4.79 7.00
C LEU A 38 4.83 -3.58 7.90
N SER A 39 4.96 -3.76 9.21
CA SER A 39 5.06 -2.61 10.12
C SER A 39 6.42 -1.90 9.95
N ILE A 40 6.52 -0.66 10.40
CA ILE A 40 7.80 0.08 10.47
C ILE A 40 8.85 -0.73 11.24
N ALA A 41 8.46 -1.32 12.37
CA ALA A 41 9.36 -2.14 13.17
C ALA A 41 9.81 -3.41 12.43
N ASP A 42 8.93 -4.05 11.66
CA ASP A 42 9.28 -5.23 10.86
C ASP A 42 10.23 -4.87 9.73
N LEU A 43 9.95 -3.79 9.00
CA LEU A 43 10.80 -3.33 7.90
C LEU A 43 12.19 -2.92 8.40
N GLN A 44 12.30 -2.23 9.54
CA GLN A 44 13.60 -1.86 10.13
C GLN A 44 14.43 -3.09 10.48
N LYS A 45 13.80 -4.10 11.09
CA LYS A 45 14.46 -5.38 11.39
C LYS A 45 14.87 -6.14 10.13
N HIS A 46 14.04 -6.11 9.08
CA HIS A 46 14.36 -6.74 7.80
C HIS A 46 15.59 -6.10 7.15
N ILE A 47 15.63 -4.77 7.03
CA ILE A 47 16.78 -4.04 6.48
C ILE A 47 18.04 -4.30 7.33
N HIS A 48 17.92 -4.21 8.66
CA HIS A 48 19.03 -4.51 9.56
C HIS A 48 19.57 -5.93 9.32
N ARG A 49 18.71 -6.93 9.20
CA ARG A 49 19.14 -8.32 8.99
C ARG A 49 19.88 -8.52 7.67
N MET A 50 19.55 -7.77 6.63
CA MET A 50 20.15 -7.94 5.31
C MET A 50 21.51 -7.27 5.18
N TYR A 51 21.70 -6.08 5.77
CA TYR A 51 22.78 -5.18 5.37
C TYR A 51 23.68 -4.64 6.51
N TYR A 52 23.24 -4.76 7.77
CA TYR A 52 23.81 -4.01 8.90
C TYR A 52 25.34 -4.06 9.04
N ASP A 53 25.96 -5.24 8.95
CA ASP A 53 27.41 -5.38 9.14
C ASP A 53 28.21 -4.52 8.13
N LYS A 54 27.73 -4.43 6.89
CA LYS A 54 28.35 -3.63 5.83
C LYS A 54 28.08 -2.14 6.06
N ASP A 55 26.88 -1.80 6.53
CA ASP A 55 26.47 -0.42 6.72
C ASP A 55 27.17 0.23 7.90
N VAL A 56 27.36 -0.50 9.00
CA VAL A 56 28.16 -0.05 10.14
C VAL A 56 29.61 0.16 9.75
N ALA A 57 30.18 -0.74 8.93
CA ALA A 57 31.54 -0.57 8.42
C ALA A 57 31.69 0.69 7.53
N ARG A 58 30.63 1.07 6.81
CA ARG A 58 30.56 2.32 6.01
C ARG A 58 30.41 3.56 6.89
N GLY A 59 29.76 3.42 8.04
CA GLY A 59 29.47 4.50 8.98
C GLY A 59 28.33 5.41 8.53
N VAL A 60 27.97 6.36 9.40
CA VAL A 60 26.85 7.29 9.19
C VAL A 60 27.08 8.17 7.97
N ASP A 61 28.26 8.79 7.84
CA ASP A 61 28.55 9.73 6.76
C ASP A 61 28.46 9.06 5.38
N GLY A 62 29.06 7.88 5.22
CA GLY A 62 29.00 7.15 3.95
C GLY A 62 27.61 6.63 3.65
N THR A 63 26.84 6.22 4.66
CA THR A 63 25.44 5.78 4.48
C THR A 63 24.51 6.96 4.16
N PHE A 64 24.79 8.14 4.70
CA PHE A 64 24.07 9.37 4.35
C PHE A 64 24.28 9.73 2.87
N MET A 65 25.48 9.53 2.33
CA MET A 65 25.73 9.76 0.90
C MET A 65 24.90 8.83 0.01
N TRP A 66 24.75 7.55 0.36
CA TRP A 66 23.84 6.64 -0.35
C TRP A 66 22.39 7.08 -0.26
N LEU A 67 21.90 7.46 0.93
CA LEU A 67 20.54 8.02 1.05
C LEU A 67 20.34 9.24 0.13
N MET A 68 21.34 10.10 -0.01
CA MET A 68 21.25 11.27 -0.89
C MET A 68 21.28 10.90 -2.38
N GLU A 69 21.93 9.80 -2.76
CA GLU A 69 21.90 9.24 -4.11
C GLU A 69 20.47 8.84 -4.47
N GLU A 70 19.81 8.04 -3.64
CA GLU A 70 18.41 7.60 -3.84
C GLU A 70 17.43 8.78 -3.91
N VAL A 71 17.65 9.83 -3.10
CA VAL A 71 16.85 11.05 -3.19
C VAL A 71 17.03 11.74 -4.54
N GLY A 72 18.23 11.68 -5.13
CA GLY A 72 18.52 12.18 -6.47
C GLY A 72 17.87 11.33 -7.58
N GLU A 73 17.85 10.01 -7.42
CA GLU A 73 17.19 9.09 -8.34
C GLU A 73 15.67 9.27 -8.30
N LEU A 74 15.07 9.33 -7.11
CA LEU A 74 13.66 9.71 -6.90
C LEU A 74 13.33 11.06 -7.53
N ALA A 75 14.16 12.08 -7.34
CA ALA A 75 13.96 13.39 -7.97
C ALA A 75 13.93 13.29 -9.50
N SER A 76 14.71 12.37 -10.07
CA SER A 76 14.75 12.12 -11.51
C SER A 76 13.53 11.36 -12.00
N ALA A 77 13.12 10.30 -11.30
CA ALA A 77 11.91 9.56 -11.62
C ALA A 77 10.63 10.41 -11.55
N LEU A 78 10.56 11.37 -10.62
CA LEU A 78 9.44 12.32 -10.51
C LEU A 78 9.24 13.21 -11.76
N ARG A 79 10.25 13.34 -12.62
CA ARG A 79 10.16 14.10 -13.89
C ARG A 79 9.79 13.21 -15.09
N GLY A 80 9.76 11.90 -14.92
CA GLY A 80 9.38 10.93 -15.94
C GLY A 80 7.91 10.51 -15.87
N ASP A 81 7.51 9.63 -16.77
CA ASP A 81 6.19 9.00 -16.84
C ASP A 81 6.21 7.51 -16.44
N ASP A 82 7.39 6.97 -16.12
CA ASP A 82 7.56 5.60 -15.64
C ASP A 82 7.10 5.47 -14.17
N ARG A 83 5.92 4.86 -14.00
CA ARG A 83 5.28 4.65 -12.70
C ARG A 83 5.90 3.51 -11.90
N GLU A 84 6.51 2.54 -12.57
CA GLU A 84 7.16 1.40 -11.91
C GLU A 84 8.47 1.89 -11.31
N ASN A 85 9.32 2.55 -12.12
CA ASN A 85 10.55 3.17 -11.64
C ASN A 85 10.27 4.14 -10.48
N LEU A 86 9.27 5.02 -10.62
CA LEU A 86 8.92 5.96 -9.54
C LEU A 86 8.56 5.23 -8.22
N ALA A 87 7.88 4.09 -8.28
CA ALA A 87 7.54 3.32 -7.08
C ALA A 87 8.77 2.67 -6.45
N GLU A 88 9.72 2.18 -7.26
CA GLU A 88 11.00 1.63 -6.81
C GLU A 88 11.82 2.69 -6.07
N GLU A 89 11.98 3.88 -6.67
CA GLU A 89 12.75 4.97 -6.04
C GLU A 89 12.17 5.45 -4.70
N PHE A 90 10.84 5.44 -4.55
CA PHE A 90 10.21 5.71 -3.26
C PHE A 90 10.55 4.64 -2.22
N ALA A 91 10.61 3.37 -2.63
CA ALA A 91 10.98 2.28 -1.76
C ALA A 91 12.46 2.35 -1.37
N ASP A 92 13.34 2.71 -2.28
CA ASP A 92 14.79 2.81 -2.02
C ASP A 92 15.13 3.95 -1.07
N VAL A 93 14.51 5.12 -1.21
CA VAL A 93 14.64 6.20 -0.22
C VAL A 93 14.21 5.75 1.18
N ILE A 94 13.12 4.99 1.31
CA ILE A 94 12.68 4.43 2.59
C ILE A 94 13.69 3.41 3.11
N ALA A 95 14.18 2.50 2.27
CA ALA A 95 15.15 1.48 2.64
C ALA A 95 16.46 2.09 3.17
N TRP A 96 16.98 3.13 2.51
CA TRP A 96 18.19 3.81 2.94
C TRP A 96 17.99 4.71 4.16
N LEU A 97 16.80 5.29 4.35
CA LEU A 97 16.45 5.97 5.61
C LEU A 97 16.47 4.99 6.79
N PHE A 98 15.94 3.78 6.59
CA PHE A 98 15.98 2.72 7.60
C PHE A 98 17.41 2.22 7.85
N THR A 99 18.20 2.14 6.79
CA THR A 99 19.61 1.75 6.86
C THR A 99 20.41 2.73 7.72
N ILE A 100 20.31 4.04 7.47
CA ILE A 100 21.03 5.03 8.29
C ILE A 100 20.50 5.09 9.73
N ALA A 101 19.20 4.86 9.96
CA ALA A 101 18.65 4.78 11.31
C ALA A 101 19.23 3.60 12.10
N ASN A 102 19.42 2.44 11.46
CA ASN A 102 20.09 1.29 12.08
C ASN A 102 21.55 1.63 12.45
N VAL A 103 22.30 2.24 11.53
CA VAL A 103 23.69 2.65 11.79
C VAL A 103 23.79 3.68 12.91
N ALA A 104 22.80 4.58 13.02
CA ALA A 104 22.71 5.60 14.06
C ALA A 104 22.08 5.11 15.38
N ASP A 105 21.72 3.81 15.48
CA ASP A 105 21.07 3.21 16.65
C ASP A 105 19.75 3.92 17.05
N ILE A 106 18.91 4.22 16.06
CA ILE A 106 17.60 4.88 16.24
C ILE A 106 16.46 3.90 15.94
N ASP A 107 15.58 3.65 16.91
CA ASP A 107 14.31 2.97 16.69
C ASP A 107 13.31 3.92 16.00
N LEU A 108 13.02 3.65 14.73
CA LEU A 108 12.13 4.50 13.95
C LEU A 108 10.67 4.38 14.39
N ALA A 109 10.23 3.20 14.81
CA ALA A 109 8.86 3.01 15.26
C ALA A 109 8.61 3.82 16.53
N GLU A 110 9.53 3.77 17.49
CA GLU A 110 9.48 4.59 18.70
C GLU A 110 9.55 6.08 18.37
N ALA A 111 10.50 6.51 17.52
CA ALA A 111 10.66 7.90 17.15
C ALA A 111 9.40 8.48 16.47
N LEU A 112 8.80 7.72 15.54
CA LEU A 112 7.57 8.12 14.85
C LEU A 112 6.37 8.12 15.80
N SER A 113 6.20 7.10 16.63
CA SER A 113 5.11 7.07 17.63
C SER A 113 5.22 8.24 18.61
N LYS A 114 6.43 8.56 19.09
CA LYS A 114 6.66 9.69 20.00
C LYS A 114 6.34 11.03 19.34
N LYS A 115 6.68 11.20 18.06
CA LYS A 115 6.51 12.48 17.36
C LYS A 115 5.09 12.67 16.83
N TYR A 116 4.51 11.65 16.21
CA TYR A 116 3.26 11.75 15.44
C TYR A 116 2.13 10.86 15.95
N GLY A 117 2.37 10.01 16.95
CA GLY A 117 1.38 9.02 17.41
C GLY A 117 0.15 9.58 18.13
N ASN A 118 0.19 10.84 18.57
CA ASN A 118 -0.88 11.47 19.35
C ASN A 118 -1.48 12.73 18.67
N GLY A 119 -1.25 12.91 17.37
CA GLY A 119 -1.67 14.11 16.63
C GLY A 119 -0.50 14.99 16.19
N CYS A 120 -0.80 16.19 15.69
CA CYS A 120 0.19 17.16 15.23
C CYS A 120 1.20 17.50 16.35
N PRO A 121 2.52 17.39 16.13
CA PRO A 121 3.54 17.77 17.10
C PRO A 121 3.46 19.23 17.54
N GLY A 122 2.97 20.12 16.67
CA GLY A 122 2.81 21.55 16.96
C GLY A 122 1.58 21.88 17.81
N CYS A 123 0.38 21.57 17.33
CA CYS A 123 -0.87 21.98 17.98
C CYS A 123 -1.58 20.87 18.78
N GLY A 124 -1.08 19.63 18.76
CA GLY A 124 -1.64 18.49 19.49
C GLY A 124 -2.97 17.94 18.94
N ARG A 125 -3.51 18.50 17.85
CA ARG A 125 -4.75 18.01 17.23
C ARG A 125 -4.47 16.94 16.17
N PHE A 126 -5.37 15.98 16.02
CA PHE A 126 -5.30 14.99 14.94
C PHE A 126 -5.48 15.60 13.55
N GLN A 127 -6.35 16.61 13.43
CA GLN A 127 -6.40 17.48 12.25
C GLN A 127 -5.60 18.74 12.57
N CYS A 128 -4.48 18.93 11.89
CA CYS A 128 -3.59 20.05 12.14
C CYS A 128 -4.29 21.39 11.82
N GLU A 129 -4.12 22.38 12.71
CA GLU A 129 -4.59 23.77 12.56
C GLU A 129 -3.44 24.78 12.65
N CYS A 130 -2.19 24.31 12.60
CA CYS A 130 -1.02 25.18 12.53
C CYS A 130 -1.07 26.03 11.26
N SER A 131 -0.41 27.19 11.31
CA SER A 131 -0.30 28.05 10.14
C SER A 131 0.50 27.37 9.02
N LEU A 132 0.21 27.71 7.77
CA LEU A 132 0.95 27.16 6.60
C LEU A 132 2.44 27.51 6.60
N SER A 133 2.84 28.54 7.36
CA SER A 133 4.24 28.93 7.54
C SER A 133 4.99 28.07 8.57
N GLU A 134 4.27 27.31 9.40
CA GLU A 134 4.87 26.43 10.40
C GLU A 134 5.17 25.06 9.79
N LYS A 135 6.30 24.48 10.21
CA LYS A 135 6.57 23.08 9.92
C LYS A 135 5.54 22.22 10.68
N PRO A 136 5.03 21.13 10.08
CA PRO A 136 4.19 20.15 10.77
C PRO A 136 4.85 19.56 12.02
#